data_AF-A0A4Q3RG25-F1
#
_entry.id   AF-A0A4Q3RG25-F1
#
_cell.length_a   1.000
_cell.length_b   1.000
_cell.length_c   1.000
_cell.angle_alpha   90.00
_cell.angle_beta   90.00
_cell.angle_gamma   90.00
#
_symmetry.space_group_name_H-M   'P 1'
#
loop_
_entity.id
_entity.type
_entity.pdbx_description
1 polymer ?
#
loop_
_entity_poly.entity_id
_entity_poly.type
_entity_poly.pdbx_seq_one_letter_code
_entity_poly.pdbx_strand_id
1 'polypeptide(L)'
;MKYIKKLLLVCLLLNAYNLMAQTKPATPYKVPKLYTQLGSFRDSVSISVAEAENAVGQTLKIFDDKKGVYTVSSYQFLYRKRGVTEDEVSGKVSPTTTIVAQRFKTTPLPQIWIESVRQEVKSGEELYFFDVIAKDAQGRVMYAPDFKIKVL
;
A
#
# COMPACT_ATOMS: atom_id res chain seq x y z
N MET A 1 2.52 58.93 39.87
CA MET A 1 2.58 57.46 40.06
C MET A 1 1.22 56.73 40.20
N LYS A 2 0.08 57.40 40.48
CA LYS A 2 -1.24 56.72 40.60
C LYS A 2 -1.80 56.17 39.28
N TYR A 3 -1.51 56.82 38.15
CA TYR A 3 -2.08 56.45 36.85
C TYR A 3 -1.33 55.31 36.14
N ILE A 4 -0.04 55.12 36.44
CA ILE A 4 0.79 54.03 35.88
C ILE A 4 0.32 52.66 36.37
N LYS A 5 -0.08 52.56 37.65
CA LYS A 5 -0.66 51.32 38.21
C LYS A 5 -2.02 50.97 37.58
N LYS A 6 -2.83 51.97 37.22
CA LYS A 6 -4.12 51.75 36.54
C LYS A 6 -3.95 51.33 35.08
N LEU A 7 -2.95 51.89 34.39
CA LEU A 7 -2.62 51.50 33.01
C LEU A 7 -2.11 50.06 32.92
N LEU A 8 -1.29 49.63 33.89
CA LEU A 8 -0.77 48.25 33.94
C LEU A 8 -1.88 47.21 34.19
N LEU A 9 -2.92 47.58 34.97
CA LEU A 9 -4.06 46.72 35.26
C LEU A 9 -4.96 46.51 34.01
N VAL A 10 -5.08 47.51 33.14
CA VAL A 10 -5.86 47.42 31.89
C VAL A 10 -5.16 46.53 30.86
N CYS A 11 -3.83 46.58 30.76
CA CYS A 11 -3.07 45.69 29.86
C CYS A 11 -3.08 44.22 30.28
N LEU A 12 -3.21 43.92 31.58
CA LEU A 12 -3.34 42.54 32.07
C LEU A 12 -4.72 41.94 31.77
N LEU A 13 -5.78 42.76 31.78
CA LEU A 13 -7.14 42.31 31.48
C LEU A 13 -7.38 42.05 29.98
N LEU A 14 -6.66 42.75 29.09
CA LEU A 14 -6.75 42.54 27.64
C LEU A 14 -6.12 41.21 27.17
N ASN A 15 -5.20 40.63 27.96
CA ASN A 15 -4.59 39.33 27.64
C ASN A 15 -5.42 38.12 28.09
N ALA A 16 -6.46 38.32 28.90
CA ALA A 16 -7.32 37.23 29.38
C ALA A 16 -8.36 36.76 28.34
N TYR A 17 -8.62 37.53 27.28
CA TYR A 17 -9.65 37.22 26.29
C TYR A 17 -9.23 36.20 25.21
N ASN A 18 -7.95 35.82 25.14
CA ASN A 18 -7.48 34.84 24.15
C ASN A 18 -7.53 33.37 24.62
N LEU A 19 -8.07 33.10 25.82
CA LEU A 19 -8.08 31.76 26.42
C LEU A 19 -9.35 30.93 26.18
N MET A 20 -10.28 31.42 25.36
CA MET A 20 -11.42 30.61 24.89
C MET A 20 -11.27 30.26 23.40
N ALA A 21 -10.19 29.57 23.06
CA ALA A 21 -10.16 28.81 21.82
C ALA A 21 -11.22 27.70 21.93
N GLN A 22 -12.37 27.89 21.28
CA GLN A 22 -13.37 26.84 21.11
C GLN A 22 -12.67 25.61 20.51
N THR A 23 -12.49 24.58 21.33
CA THR A 23 -12.12 23.24 20.85
C THR A 23 -13.32 22.73 20.06
N LYS A 24 -13.37 23.07 18.77
CA LYS A 24 -14.32 22.46 17.85
C LYS A 24 -14.19 20.94 18.04
N PRO A 25 -15.30 20.22 18.31
CA PRO A 25 -15.23 18.78 18.46
C PRO A 25 -14.57 18.21 17.21
N ALA A 26 -13.50 17.44 17.40
CA ALA A 26 -12.77 16.84 16.31
C ALA A 26 -13.75 16.00 15.49
N THR A 27 -13.99 16.39 14.24
CA THR A 27 -14.84 15.61 13.35
C THR A 27 -14.24 14.21 13.21
N PRO A 28 -14.98 13.14 13.51
CA PRO A 28 -14.47 11.78 13.38
C PRO A 28 -13.90 11.55 11.99
N TYR A 29 -12.69 11.00 11.91
CA TYR A 29 -12.05 10.73 10.64
C TYR A 29 -12.80 9.62 9.90
N LYS A 30 -13.39 9.97 8.75
CA LYS A 30 -13.98 8.98 7.85
C LYS A 30 -12.88 8.41 6.96
N VAL A 31 -12.59 7.12 7.15
CA VAL A 31 -11.60 6.40 6.34
C VAL A 31 -12.07 6.40 4.87
N PRO A 32 -11.26 6.91 3.92
CA PRO A 32 -11.59 6.92 2.51
C PRO A 32 -11.49 5.51 1.92
N LYS A 33 -12.20 5.28 0.82
CA LYS A 33 -12.09 4.03 0.06
C LYS A 33 -10.81 4.06 -0.76
N LEU A 34 -9.87 3.19 -0.43
CA LEU A 34 -8.59 3.08 -1.13
C LEU A 34 -8.64 2.10 -2.30
N TYR A 35 -7.70 2.28 -3.23
CA TYR A 35 -7.46 1.42 -4.39
C TYR A 35 -5.97 1.13 -4.51
N THR A 36 -5.66 -0.07 -4.99
CA THR A 36 -4.30 -0.52 -5.27
C THR A 36 -4.11 -0.68 -6.77
N GLN A 37 -3.01 -0.15 -7.29
CA GLN A 37 -2.68 -0.19 -8.71
C GLN A 37 -1.21 -0.50 -8.91
N LEU A 38 -0.90 -1.34 -9.89
CA LEU A 38 0.45 -1.65 -10.34
C LEU A 38 0.60 -1.21 -11.80
N GLY A 39 1.38 -0.16 -12.06
CA GLY A 39 1.46 0.41 -13.41
C GLY A 39 0.10 0.94 -13.87
N SER A 40 -0.46 0.39 -14.97
CA SER A 40 -1.80 0.68 -15.48
C SER A 40 -2.88 -0.28 -14.96
N PHE A 41 -2.51 -1.33 -14.22
CA PHE A 41 -3.43 -2.37 -13.78
C PHE A 41 -4.02 -2.03 -12.43
N ARG A 42 -5.36 -1.97 -12.37
CA ARG A 42 -6.15 -1.73 -11.17
C ARG A 42 -7.03 -2.94 -10.93
N ASP A 43 -7.25 -3.26 -9.65
CA ASP A 43 -8.02 -4.44 -9.22
C ASP A 43 -7.41 -5.75 -9.74
N SER A 44 -7.95 -6.91 -9.38
CA SER A 44 -7.38 -8.17 -9.86
C SER A 44 -7.58 -8.33 -11.37
N VAL A 45 -6.50 -8.63 -12.10
CA VAL A 45 -6.49 -8.71 -13.58
C VAL A 45 -5.94 -10.05 -14.06
N SER A 46 -6.30 -10.40 -15.30
CA SER A 46 -5.69 -11.50 -16.03
C SER A 46 -4.99 -10.94 -17.27
N ILE A 47 -3.69 -11.19 -17.43
CA ILE A 47 -2.85 -10.57 -18.47
C ILE A 47 -1.89 -11.60 -19.08
N SER A 48 -1.31 -11.29 -20.24
CA SER A 48 -0.31 -12.14 -20.89
C SER A 48 0.99 -12.23 -20.08
N VAL A 49 1.80 -13.25 -20.38
CA VAL A 49 3.17 -13.39 -19.84
C VAL A 49 4.00 -12.11 -20.04
N ALA A 50 4.02 -11.55 -21.25
CA ALA A 50 4.77 -10.34 -21.55
C ALA A 50 4.27 -9.11 -20.75
N GLU A 51 2.97 -8.99 -20.51
CA GLU A 51 2.43 -7.93 -19.66
C GLU A 51 2.83 -8.14 -18.19
N ALA A 52 2.86 -9.39 -17.70
CA ALA A 52 3.31 -9.71 -16.34
C ALA A 52 4.80 -9.39 -16.13
N GLU A 53 5.66 -9.74 -17.10
CA GLU A 53 7.09 -9.38 -17.12
C GLU A 53 7.30 -7.87 -17.03
N ASN A 54 6.46 -7.09 -17.71
CA ASN A 54 6.49 -5.64 -17.65
C ASN A 54 5.91 -5.09 -16.33
N ALA A 55 4.81 -5.66 -15.86
CA ALA A 55 4.07 -5.20 -14.68
C ALA A 55 4.86 -5.36 -13.38
N VAL A 56 5.61 -6.46 -13.22
CA VAL A 56 6.32 -6.76 -11.96
C VAL A 56 7.37 -5.69 -11.59
N GLY A 57 7.91 -4.97 -12.56
CA GLY A 57 8.85 -3.88 -12.35
C GLY A 57 8.20 -2.52 -12.04
N GLN A 58 6.87 -2.43 -12.03
CA GLN A 58 6.16 -1.17 -11.83
C GLN A 58 6.01 -0.81 -10.35
N THR A 59 5.77 0.46 -10.09
CA THR A 59 5.48 0.96 -8.73
C THR A 59 4.03 0.64 -8.34
N LEU A 60 3.86 0.10 -7.14
CA LEU A 60 2.58 -0.08 -6.47
C LEU A 60 2.10 1.28 -5.94
N LYS A 61 0.95 1.73 -6.41
CA LYS A 61 0.37 3.03 -6.05
C LYS A 61 -0.95 2.83 -5.32
N ILE A 62 -1.15 3.62 -4.27
CA ILE A 62 -2.37 3.64 -3.48
C ILE A 62 -3.02 5.01 -3.61
N PHE A 63 -4.30 5.02 -3.94
CA PHE A 63 -5.07 6.25 -4.08
C PHE A 63 -6.52 6.09 -3.63
N ASP A 64 -7.20 7.20 -3.37
CA ASP A 64 -8.63 7.24 -3.09
C ASP A 64 -9.46 7.63 -4.32
N ASP A 65 -10.78 7.68 -4.17
CA ASP A 65 -11.73 8.14 -5.18
C ASP A 65 -11.48 9.59 -5.66
N LYS A 66 -10.86 10.41 -4.83
CA LYS A 66 -10.48 11.81 -5.12
C LYS A 66 -9.08 11.93 -5.70
N LYS A 67 -8.43 10.82 -6.05
CA LYS A 67 -7.04 10.75 -6.55
C LYS A 67 -6.00 11.25 -5.54
N GLY A 68 -6.35 11.32 -4.26
CA GLY A 68 -5.39 11.51 -3.18
C GLY A 68 -4.41 10.34 -3.16
N VAL A 69 -3.12 10.63 -3.11
CA VAL A 69 -2.05 9.62 -3.16
C VAL A 69 -1.59 9.29 -1.75
N TYR A 70 -1.41 8.01 -1.47
CA TYR A 70 -0.97 7.49 -0.17
C TYR A 70 0.40 6.85 -0.28
N THR A 71 1.21 7.02 0.75
CA THR A 71 2.54 6.40 0.81
C THR A 71 2.39 4.94 1.20
N VAL A 72 3.00 4.03 0.42
CA VAL A 72 3.08 2.61 0.79
C VAL A 72 4.00 2.46 1.99
N SER A 73 3.47 1.98 3.11
CA SER A 73 4.26 1.65 4.30
C SER A 73 4.81 0.23 4.24
N SER A 74 4.02 -0.73 3.78
CA SER A 74 4.46 -2.09 3.49
C SER A 74 3.41 -2.86 2.70
N TYR A 75 3.82 -3.96 2.09
CA TYR A 75 2.95 -4.97 1.48
C TYR A 75 3.65 -6.32 1.52
N GLN A 76 2.92 -7.41 1.35
CA GLN A 76 3.46 -8.71 1.01
C GLN A 76 3.33 -8.95 -0.48
N PHE A 77 4.34 -9.56 -1.07
CA PHE A 77 4.30 -10.05 -2.44
C PHE A 77 4.51 -11.55 -2.45
N LEU A 78 3.69 -12.25 -3.21
CA LEU A 78 3.69 -13.68 -3.39
C LEU A 78 3.72 -13.99 -4.88
N TYR A 79 4.66 -14.86 -5.28
CA TYR A 79 4.72 -15.45 -6.60
C TYR A 79 4.37 -16.94 -6.49
N ARG A 80 3.24 -17.33 -7.09
CA ARG A 80 2.79 -18.72 -7.19
C ARG A 80 3.21 -19.28 -8.54
N LYS A 81 4.13 -20.24 -8.52
CA LYS A 81 4.70 -20.90 -9.68
C LYS A 81 4.01 -22.23 -9.93
N ARG A 82 3.91 -22.62 -11.20
CA ARG A 82 3.53 -23.99 -11.56
C ARG A 82 4.75 -24.89 -11.40
N GLY A 83 4.54 -26.03 -10.77
CA GLY A 83 5.57 -27.04 -10.57
C GLY A 83 5.06 -28.43 -10.95
N VAL A 84 5.92 -29.41 -10.81
CA VAL A 84 5.57 -30.83 -10.89
C VAL A 84 6.17 -31.55 -9.70
N THR A 85 5.53 -32.62 -9.27
CA THR A 85 6.06 -33.55 -8.26
C THR A 85 6.05 -34.95 -8.85
N GLU A 86 7.05 -35.75 -8.51
CA GLU A 86 7.17 -37.15 -8.91
C GLU A 86 6.87 -38.03 -7.69
N ASP A 87 6.05 -39.05 -7.89
CA ASP A 87 5.79 -40.06 -6.87
C ASP A 87 6.96 -41.05 -6.82
N GLU A 88 7.60 -41.20 -5.66
CA GLU A 88 8.84 -41.98 -5.50
C GLU A 88 8.67 -43.48 -5.76
N VAL A 89 7.44 -44.01 -5.65
CA VAL A 89 7.15 -45.44 -5.82
C VAL A 89 6.77 -45.77 -7.26
N SER A 90 5.94 -44.92 -7.87
CA SER A 90 5.37 -45.14 -9.21
C SER A 90 6.09 -44.38 -10.32
N GLY A 91 6.97 -43.43 -10.00
CA GLY A 91 7.63 -42.54 -10.97
C GLY A 91 6.66 -41.58 -11.68
N LYS A 92 5.41 -41.48 -11.19
CA LYS A 92 4.37 -40.69 -11.87
C LYS A 92 4.54 -39.21 -11.57
N VAL A 93 4.72 -38.41 -12.62
CA VAL A 93 4.77 -36.95 -12.55
C VAL A 93 3.34 -36.37 -12.49
N SER A 94 3.09 -35.47 -11.54
CA SER A 94 1.81 -34.77 -11.38
C SER A 94 1.99 -33.25 -11.17
N PRO A 95 1.05 -32.42 -11.64
CA PRO A 95 1.12 -30.96 -11.46
C PRO A 95 1.01 -30.57 -9.99
N THR A 96 1.79 -29.56 -9.58
CA THR A 96 1.70 -28.92 -8.26
C THR A 96 1.95 -27.41 -8.39
N THR A 97 1.96 -26.70 -7.28
CA THR A 97 2.39 -25.29 -7.24
C THR A 97 3.42 -25.05 -6.15
N THR A 98 4.38 -24.19 -6.44
CA THR A 98 5.35 -23.69 -5.47
C THR A 98 5.07 -22.22 -5.19
N ILE A 99 5.37 -21.75 -3.99
CA ILE A 99 5.14 -20.36 -3.59
C ILE A 99 6.45 -19.78 -3.07
N VAL A 100 6.76 -18.57 -3.48
CA VAL A 100 7.78 -17.72 -2.84
C VAL A 100 7.11 -16.41 -2.43
N ALA A 101 7.31 -15.97 -1.19
CA ALA A 101 6.69 -14.76 -0.68
C ALA A 101 7.62 -13.98 0.26
N GLN A 102 7.48 -12.66 0.26
CA GLN A 102 8.23 -11.76 1.14
C GLN A 102 7.45 -10.48 1.42
N ARG A 103 7.70 -9.89 2.60
CA ARG A 103 7.23 -8.55 2.96
C ARG A 103 8.20 -7.47 2.48
N PHE A 104 7.66 -6.43 1.87
CA PHE A 104 8.38 -5.26 1.38
C PHE A 104 7.91 -3.99 2.08
N LYS A 105 8.81 -3.02 2.24
CA LYS A 105 8.54 -1.68 2.78
C LYS A 105 8.69 -0.57 1.75
N THR A 106 9.15 -0.92 0.56
CA THR A 106 9.42 -0.01 -0.55
C THR A 106 8.84 -0.59 -1.84
N THR A 107 8.56 0.28 -2.79
CA THR A 107 8.06 -0.09 -4.12
C THR A 107 8.79 0.75 -5.18
N PRO A 108 9.19 0.19 -6.34
CA PRO A 108 8.92 -1.16 -6.84
C PRO A 108 9.63 -2.26 -6.04
N LEU A 109 9.36 -3.52 -6.40
CA LEU A 109 10.06 -4.68 -5.84
C LEU A 109 11.59 -4.56 -6.02
N PRO A 110 12.41 -5.20 -5.17
CA PRO A 110 13.86 -5.26 -5.40
C PRO A 110 14.20 -5.92 -6.73
N GLN A 111 15.31 -5.48 -7.35
CA GLN A 111 15.72 -5.92 -8.68
C GLN A 111 15.79 -7.46 -8.82
N ILE A 112 16.29 -8.16 -7.81
CA ILE A 112 16.36 -9.63 -7.81
C ILE A 112 14.99 -10.31 -7.97
N TRP A 113 13.95 -9.73 -7.36
CA TRP A 113 12.57 -10.23 -7.48
C TRP A 113 11.99 -9.92 -8.86
N ILE A 114 12.26 -8.72 -9.38
CA ILE A 114 11.84 -8.31 -10.72
C ILE A 114 12.46 -9.24 -11.77
N GLU A 115 13.76 -9.50 -11.68
CA GLU A 115 14.50 -10.35 -12.62
C GLU A 115 14.07 -11.82 -12.53
N SER A 116 13.94 -12.36 -11.31
CA SER A 116 13.46 -13.74 -11.11
C SER A 116 12.07 -13.94 -11.71
N VAL A 117 11.12 -13.04 -11.46
CA VAL A 117 9.78 -13.16 -12.04
C VAL A 117 9.84 -13.03 -13.56
N ARG A 118 10.58 -12.05 -14.12
CA ARG A 118 10.69 -11.86 -15.58
C ARG A 118 11.26 -13.07 -16.31
N GLN A 119 12.22 -13.76 -15.70
CA GLN A 119 12.87 -14.90 -16.34
C GLN A 119 12.03 -16.18 -16.26
N GLU A 120 11.15 -16.28 -15.26
CA GLU A 120 10.53 -17.56 -14.90
C GLU A 120 9.01 -17.59 -15.09
N VAL A 121 8.36 -16.42 -15.21
CA VAL A 121 6.90 -16.31 -15.24
C VAL A 121 6.29 -17.01 -16.45
N LYS A 122 5.26 -17.82 -16.20
CA LYS A 122 4.56 -18.62 -17.21
C LYS A 122 3.05 -18.47 -17.11
N SER A 123 2.38 -18.83 -18.21
CA SER A 123 0.92 -18.94 -18.24
C SER A 123 0.40 -19.87 -17.12
N GLY A 124 -0.65 -19.40 -16.44
CA GLY A 124 -1.32 -20.06 -15.34
C GLY A 124 -0.64 -19.93 -13.98
N GLU A 125 0.30 -19.00 -13.85
CA GLU A 125 0.91 -18.57 -12.59
C GLU A 125 0.24 -17.31 -12.03
N GLU A 126 0.57 -16.93 -10.79
CA GLU A 126 -0.03 -15.76 -10.13
C GLU A 126 1.02 -14.87 -9.45
N LEU A 127 0.85 -13.55 -9.60
CA LEU A 127 1.56 -12.53 -8.83
C LEU A 127 0.56 -11.84 -7.90
N TYR A 128 0.80 -11.85 -6.60
CA TYR A 128 -0.18 -11.40 -5.60
C TYR A 128 0.43 -10.42 -4.61
N PHE A 129 -0.18 -9.24 -4.51
CA PHE A 129 0.18 -8.16 -3.60
C PHE A 129 -0.93 -8.05 -2.55
N PHE A 130 -0.61 -8.31 -1.29
CA PHE A 130 -1.59 -8.40 -0.21
C PHE A 130 -1.06 -7.80 1.09
N ASP A 131 -1.92 -7.65 2.09
CA ASP A 131 -1.62 -6.94 3.34
C ASP A 131 -1.02 -5.55 3.05
N VAL A 132 -1.62 -4.83 2.10
CA VAL A 132 -1.11 -3.55 1.63
C VAL A 132 -1.45 -2.48 2.67
N ILE A 133 -0.42 -1.92 3.30
CA ILE A 133 -0.52 -0.91 4.34
C ILE A 133 -0.09 0.43 3.76
N ALA A 134 -0.99 1.41 3.78
CA ALA A 134 -0.77 2.76 3.29
C ALA A 134 -0.82 3.80 4.42
N LYS A 135 -0.17 4.95 4.18
CA LYS A 135 -0.16 6.12 5.07
C LYS A 135 -0.64 7.35 4.32
N ASP A 136 -1.50 8.13 4.96
CA ASP A 136 -1.83 9.47 4.47
C ASP A 136 -0.76 10.51 4.86
N ALA A 137 -0.98 11.76 4.44
CA ALA A 137 -0.11 12.88 4.74
C ALA A 137 0.01 13.20 6.25
N GLN A 138 -0.93 12.74 7.07
CA GLN A 138 -0.90 12.89 8.53
C GLN A 138 -0.26 11.66 9.22
N GLY A 139 0.20 10.67 8.46
CA GLY A 139 0.81 9.44 8.96
C GLY A 139 -0.18 8.41 9.49
N ARG A 140 -1.50 8.60 9.28
CA ARG A 140 -2.50 7.61 9.69
C ARG A 140 -2.40 6.39 8.79
N VAL A 141 -2.44 5.22 9.41
CA VAL A 141 -2.25 3.93 8.74
C VAL A 141 -3.59 3.32 8.35
N MET A 142 -3.69 2.82 7.12
CA MET A 142 -4.89 2.21 6.56
C MET A 142 -4.53 0.98 5.73
N TYR A 143 -5.46 0.02 5.67
CA TYR A 143 -5.38 -1.09 4.71
C TYR A 143 -5.89 -0.63 3.35
N ALA A 144 -5.11 -0.93 2.31
CA ALA A 144 -5.55 -0.84 0.93
C ALA A 144 -5.94 -2.24 0.42
N PRO A 145 -6.81 -2.33 -0.61
CA PRO A 145 -7.21 -3.62 -1.16
C PRO A 145 -6.04 -4.41 -1.73
N ASP A 146 -6.13 -5.73 -1.69
CA ASP A 146 -5.17 -6.60 -2.36
C ASP A 146 -5.27 -6.48 -3.89
N PHE A 147 -4.18 -6.82 -4.57
CA PHE A 147 -4.08 -6.79 -6.03
C PHE A 147 -3.45 -8.09 -6.54
N LYS A 148 -4.13 -8.78 -7.46
CA LYS A 148 -3.70 -10.06 -8.02
C LYS A 148 -3.61 -9.99 -9.54
N ILE A 149 -2.51 -10.50 -10.09
CA ILE A 149 -2.34 -10.78 -11.51
C ILE A 149 -2.41 -12.28 -11.71
N LYS A 150 -3.33 -12.73 -12.57
CA LYS A 150 -3.32 -14.07 -13.14
C LYS A 150 -2.65 -14.02 -14.52
N VAL A 151 -1.67 -14.87 -14.75
CA VAL A 151 -0.97 -14.91 -16.03
C VAL A 151 -1.69 -15.87 -16.97
N LEU A 152 -2.01 -15.44 -18.19
CA LEU A 152 -2.71 -16.21 -19.22
C LEU A 152 -1.76 -16.67 -20.33
#